data_AF-A0A814UC39-F1
#
_entry.id   AF-A0A814UC39-F1
#
_cell.length_a   1.000
_cell.length_b   1.000
_cell.length_c   1.000
_cell.angle_alpha   90.00
_cell.angle_beta   90.00
_cell.angle_gamma   90.00
#
_symmetry.space_group_name_H-M   'P 1'
#
loop_
_entity.id
_entity.type
_entity.pdbx_description
1 polymer ?
#
loop_
_entity_poly.entity_id
_entity_poly.type
_entity_poly.pdbx_seq_one_letter_code
_entity_poly.pdbx_strand_id
1 'polypeptide(L)'
;MLIFGLMTINNVRYSRNRTRPGDISMITMQGPPSTSRTTEQQRNKIDDQLLMMLLVQVLLLFIFALPLGVQKLYSTITTNRVSSQSQVAIDNFAYNFVLLLNFIANGMPFYIYTLVGGNVFRKELQKMFATARQKICHL
;
A
#
# COMPACT_ATOMS: atom_id res chain seq x y z
N MET A 1 9.57 -2.82 -11.15
CA MET A 1 8.63 -1.75 -10.74
C MET A 1 7.99 -1.03 -11.93
N LEU A 2 8.72 -0.65 -12.98
CA LEU A 2 8.14 0.01 -14.18
C LEU A 2 7.12 -0.82 -14.97
N ILE A 3 7.34 -2.14 -15.09
CA ILE A 3 6.45 -3.04 -15.86
C ILE A 3 5.04 -3.09 -15.24
N PHE A 4 4.97 -3.19 -13.90
CA PHE A 4 3.69 -3.14 -13.18
C PHE A 4 3.01 -1.77 -13.33
N GLY A 5 3.77 -0.67 -13.29
CA GLY A 5 3.24 0.67 -13.53
C GLY A 5 2.63 0.84 -14.94
N LEU A 6 3.32 0.34 -15.97
CA LEU A 6 2.83 0.38 -17.36
C LEU A 6 1.57 -0.48 -17.55
N MET A 7 1.52 -1.67 -16.94
CA MET A 7 0.31 -2.50 -16.97
C MET A 7 -0.86 -1.85 -16.25
N THR A 8 -0.64 -1.18 -15.12
CA THR A 8 -1.69 -0.43 -14.40
C THR A 8 -2.26 0.69 -15.26
N ILE A 9 -1.41 1.45 -15.95
CA ILE A 9 -1.85 2.54 -16.86
C ILE A 9 -2.69 1.99 -18.02
N ASN A 10 -2.27 0.86 -18.62
CA ASN A 10 -3.02 0.26 -19.72
C ASN A 10 -4.38 -0.29 -19.27
N ASN A 11 -4.45 -0.86 -18.07
CA ASN A 11 -5.69 -1.41 -17.53
C ASN A 11 -6.71 -0.30 -17.19
N VAL A 12 -6.23 0.84 -16.67
CA VAL A 12 -7.08 2.02 -16.40
C VAL A 12 -7.65 2.62 -17.69
N ARG A 13 -6.87 2.68 -18.78
CA ARG A 13 -7.36 3.13 -20.10
C ARG A 13 -8.44 2.21 -20.66
N TYR A 14 -8.27 0.90 -20.51
CA TYR A 14 -9.25 -0.08 -20.99
C TYR A 14 -10.56 -0.04 -20.19
N SER A 15 -10.47 0.16 -18.87
CA SER A 15 -11.65 0.31 -18.00
C SER A 15 -12.46 1.57 -18.34
N ARG A 16 -11.79 2.67 -18.75
CA ARG A 16 -12.45 3.93 -19.12
C ARG A 16 -13.24 3.84 -20.43
N ASN A 17 -12.82 2.97 -21.35
CA ASN A 17 -13.54 2.73 -22.60
C ASN A 17 -14.81 1.88 -22.41
N ARG A 18 -14.98 1.21 -21.26
CA ARG A 18 -16.18 0.42 -20.95
C ARG A 18 -17.28 1.22 -20.25
N THR A 19 -16.99 2.43 -19.79
CA THR A 19 -17.92 3.30 -19.06
C THR A 19 -18.32 4.56 -19.83
N ARG A 20 -18.24 4.53 -21.18
CA ARG A 20 -19.00 5.48 -22.00
C ARG A 20 -20.37 4.85 -22.28
N PRO A 21 -21.44 5.18 -21.52
CA PRO A 21 -22.81 4.95 -21.98
C PRO A 21 -23.08 5.98 -23.09
N GLY A 22 -22.64 5.68 -24.31
CA GLY A 22 -23.05 6.37 -25.51
C GLY A 22 -24.12 5.54 -26.21
N ASP A 23 -25.33 6.08 -26.27
CA ASP A 23 -26.32 5.91 -27.33
C ASP A 23 -26.57 4.50 -27.87
N ILE A 24 -27.53 3.79 -27.25
CA ILE A 24 -28.48 2.97 -28.00
C ILE A 24 -29.88 3.23 -27.44
N SER A 25 -30.56 4.17 -28.10
CA SER A 25 -32.02 4.29 -28.11
C SER A 25 -32.61 3.09 -28.86
N MET A 26 -33.50 2.31 -28.23
CA MET A 26 -34.85 1.97 -28.71
C MET A 26 -35.49 0.85 -27.85
N ILE A 27 -36.56 1.24 -27.16
CA ILE A 27 -37.84 0.52 -26.99
C ILE A 27 -37.77 -0.90 -26.39
N THR A 28 -38.17 -1.06 -25.12
CA THR A 28 -39.32 -1.89 -24.66
C THR A 28 -39.41 -1.87 -23.13
N MET A 29 -40.65 -1.95 -22.64
CA MET A 29 -41.17 -1.58 -21.31
C MET A 29 -40.67 -2.40 -20.10
N GLN A 30 -40.72 -1.71 -18.94
CA GLN A 30 -40.98 -2.21 -17.58
C GLN A 30 -39.99 -3.17 -16.90
N GLY A 31 -39.14 -2.59 -16.05
CA GLY A 31 -38.47 -3.23 -14.91
C GLY A 31 -37.47 -2.25 -14.27
N PRO A 32 -37.40 -2.09 -12.94
CA PRO A 32 -36.53 -1.09 -12.33
C PRO A 32 -35.06 -1.56 -12.38
N PRO A 33 -34.12 -0.85 -13.05
CA PRO A 33 -32.72 -1.22 -13.01
C PRO A 33 -32.09 -0.59 -11.76
N SER A 34 -32.23 -1.26 -10.61
CA SER A 34 -31.66 -0.83 -9.32
C SER A 34 -30.34 -1.52 -8.99
N THR A 35 -29.54 -1.88 -10.00
CA THR A 35 -28.29 -2.66 -9.79
C THR A 35 -27.02 -1.80 -9.75
N SER A 36 -27.11 -0.49 -10.02
CA SER A 36 -25.94 0.40 -10.11
C SER A 36 -25.38 0.85 -8.76
N ARG A 37 -26.24 0.93 -7.72
CA ARG A 37 -25.86 1.50 -6.41
C ARG A 37 -24.95 0.56 -5.59
N THR A 38 -25.11 -0.74 -5.75
CA THR A 38 -24.38 -1.74 -4.96
C THR A 38 -22.89 -1.79 -5.31
N THR A 39 -22.55 -1.56 -6.58
CA THR A 39 -21.16 -1.63 -7.08
C THR A 39 -20.36 -0.39 -6.67
N GLU A 40 -20.95 0.81 -6.72
CA GLU A 40 -20.31 2.04 -6.21
C GLU A 40 -20.09 1.98 -4.69
N GLN A 41 -21.07 1.50 -3.93
CA GLN A 41 -20.92 1.35 -2.47
C GLN A 41 -19.84 0.34 -2.08
N GLN A 42 -19.64 -0.74 -2.85
CA GLN A 42 -18.54 -1.68 -2.61
C GLN A 42 -17.18 -1.07 -2.95
N ARG A 43 -17.10 -0.27 -4.02
CA ARG A 43 -15.86 0.39 -4.42
C ARG A 43 -15.39 1.42 -3.39
N ASN A 44 -16.32 2.25 -2.88
CA ASN A 44 -16.01 3.22 -1.82
C ASN A 44 -15.48 2.54 -0.55
N LYS A 45 -16.05 1.39 -0.16
CA LYS A 45 -15.58 0.62 1.00
C LYS A 45 -14.16 0.07 0.82
N ILE A 46 -13.79 -0.32 -0.40
CA ILE A 46 -12.44 -0.78 -0.71
C ILE A 46 -11.45 0.39 -0.67
N ASP A 47 -11.83 1.54 -1.23
CA ASP A 47 -11.00 2.74 -1.21
C ASP A 47 -10.75 3.25 0.22
N ASP A 48 -11.79 3.26 1.06
CA ASP A 48 -11.68 3.62 2.50
C ASP A 48 -10.74 2.67 3.25
N GLN A 49 -10.85 1.36 2.97
CA GLN A 49 -9.96 0.36 3.56
C GLN A 49 -8.51 0.56 3.09
N LEU A 50 -8.30 0.84 1.80
CA LEU A 50 -6.98 1.10 1.25
C LEU A 50 -6.33 2.34 1.89
N LEU A 51 -7.11 3.41 2.06
CA LEU A 51 -6.69 4.65 2.69
C LEU A 51 -6.32 4.41 4.15
N MET A 52 -7.16 3.67 4.90
CA MET A 52 -6.86 3.31 6.28
C MET A 52 -5.56 2.50 6.40
N MET A 53 -5.32 1.55 5.50
CA MET A 53 -4.06 0.77 5.48
C MET A 53 -2.84 1.65 5.18
N LEU A 54 -2.98 2.58 4.23
CA LEU A 54 -1.93 3.53 3.89
C LEU A 54 -1.63 4.46 5.07
N LEU A 55 -2.65 4.94 5.76
CA LEU A 55 -2.52 5.82 6.92
C LEU A 55 -1.81 5.10 8.07
N VAL A 56 -2.20 3.86 8.37
CA VAL A 56 -1.52 3.02 9.37
C VAL A 56 -0.06 2.78 8.97
N GLN A 57 0.23 2.50 7.70
CA GLN A 57 1.60 2.34 7.22
C GLN A 57 2.42 3.63 7.42
N VAL A 58 1.87 4.79 7.04
CA VAL A 58 2.55 6.08 7.17
C VAL A 58 2.81 6.41 8.63
N LEU A 59 1.83 6.20 9.53
CA LEU A 59 1.99 6.42 10.96
C LEU A 59 3.10 5.54 11.55
N LEU A 60 3.08 4.24 11.25
CA LEU A 60 4.09 3.32 11.76
C LEU A 60 5.47 3.67 11.19
N LEU A 61 5.57 3.93 9.89
CA LEU A 61 6.82 4.33 9.26
C LEU A 61 7.37 5.62 9.88
N PHE A 62 6.51 6.60 10.17
CA PHE A 62 6.91 7.81 10.86
C PHE A 62 7.44 7.53 12.27
N ILE A 63 6.72 6.73 13.07
CA ILE A 63 7.12 6.37 14.44
C ILE A 63 8.46 5.61 14.46
N PHE A 64 8.70 4.71 13.51
CA PHE A 64 9.92 3.91 13.49
C PHE A 64 11.10 4.56 12.75
N ALA A 65 10.86 5.45 11.79
CA ALA A 65 11.92 6.14 11.05
C ALA A 65 12.41 7.40 11.76
N LEU A 66 11.55 8.08 12.52
CA LEU A 66 11.89 9.31 13.24
C LEU A 66 13.05 9.12 14.24
N PRO A 67 13.09 8.05 15.07
CA PRO A 67 14.21 7.79 15.96
C PRO A 67 15.56 7.74 15.24
N LEU A 68 15.61 7.20 14.02
CA LEU A 68 16.85 7.12 13.23
C LEU A 68 17.33 8.50 12.77
N GLY A 69 16.39 9.36 12.35
CA GLY A 69 16.69 10.74 12.00
C GLY A 69 17.22 11.54 13.21
N VAL A 70 16.53 11.44 14.35
CA VAL A 70 16.94 12.10 15.60
C VAL A 70 18.32 11.63 16.05
N GLN A 71 18.58 10.32 15.98
CA GLN A 71 19.83 9.74 16.43
C GLN A 71 21.01 10.13 15.52
N LYS A 72 20.81 10.21 14.20
CA LYS A 72 21.82 10.74 13.27
C LYS A 72 22.11 12.22 13.51
N LEU A 73 21.07 13.02 13.79
CA LEU A 73 21.23 14.43 14.11
C LEU A 73 22.02 14.61 15.41
N TYR A 74 21.66 13.84 16.45
CA TYR A 74 22.39 13.79 17.72
C TYR A 74 23.86 13.44 17.51
N SER A 75 24.16 12.38 16.75
CA SER A 75 25.53 11.99 16.46
C SER A 75 26.29 13.09 15.73
N THR A 76 25.68 13.74 14.75
CA THR A 76 26.31 14.83 13.98
C THR A 76 26.70 16.00 14.87
N ILE A 77 25.80 16.44 15.76
CA ILE A 77 26.02 17.56 16.68
C ILE A 77 27.07 17.21 17.75
N THR A 78 27.12 15.95 18.18
CA THR A 78 27.92 15.51 19.33
C THR A 78 29.30 14.95 18.91
N THR A 79 29.58 14.84 17.60
CA THR A 79 30.84 14.31 17.02
C THR A 79 32.11 14.87 17.65
N ASN A 80 32.12 16.15 18.01
CA ASN A 80 33.31 16.84 18.52
C ASN A 80 33.45 16.81 20.06
N ARG A 81 32.56 16.13 20.78
CA ARG A 81 32.68 15.98 22.24
C ARG A 81 33.50 14.75 22.60
N VAL A 82 34.49 14.96 23.48
CA VAL A 82 35.22 13.86 24.12
C VAL A 82 34.22 13.05 24.95
N SER A 83 33.94 11.83 24.51
CA SER A 83 32.96 10.94 25.12
C SER A 83 33.67 9.87 25.94
N SER A 84 33.14 9.54 27.12
CA SER A 84 33.65 8.43 27.92
C SER A 84 33.34 7.09 27.23
N GLN A 85 34.10 6.03 27.54
CA GLN A 85 33.87 4.71 26.95
C GLN A 85 32.45 4.18 27.23
N SER A 86 31.88 4.50 28.38
CA SER A 86 30.49 4.14 28.72
C SER A 86 29.48 4.88 27.84
N GLN A 87 29.72 6.16 27.54
CA GLN A 87 28.87 6.96 26.66
C GLN A 87 28.84 6.35 25.24
N VAL A 88 30.02 6.00 24.72
CA VAL A 88 30.16 5.38 23.39
C VAL A 88 29.44 4.02 23.32
N ALA A 89 29.49 3.23 24.38
CA ALA A 89 28.76 1.96 24.44
C ALA A 89 27.23 2.17 24.40
N ILE A 90 26.70 3.16 25.12
CA ILE A 90 25.28 3.52 25.12
C ILE A 90 24.85 4.03 23.74
N ASP A 91 25.65 4.90 23.12
CA ASP A 91 25.36 5.46 21.80
C ASP A 91 25.34 4.38 20.72
N ASN A 92 26.27 3.42 20.78
CA ASN A 92 26.29 2.26 19.88
C ASN A 92 25.10 1.33 20.12
N PHE A 93 24.71 1.08 21.37
CA PHE A 93 23.51 0.29 21.65
C PHE A 93 22.25 0.98 21.10
N ALA A 94 22.10 2.28 21.36
CA ALA A 94 21.00 3.09 20.86
C ALA A 94 20.96 3.09 19.32
N TYR A 95 22.13 3.20 18.66
CA TYR A 95 22.25 3.10 17.21
C TYR A 95 21.72 1.77 16.68
N ASN A 96 22.23 0.67 17.21
CA ASN A 96 21.84 -0.65 16.75
C ASN A 96 20.35 -0.94 17.02
N PHE A 97 19.83 -0.48 18.16
CA PHE A 97 18.42 -0.60 18.49
C PHE A 97 17.54 0.16 17.48
N VAL A 98 17.86 1.43 17.22
CA VAL A 98 17.11 2.26 16.27
C VAL A 98 17.23 1.73 14.83
N LEU A 99 18.40 1.21 14.46
CA LEU A 99 18.62 0.55 13.18
C LEU A 99 17.73 -0.69 13.02
N LEU A 100 17.59 -1.49 14.08
CA LEU A 100 16.69 -2.65 14.09
C LEU A 100 15.22 -2.23 13.93
N LEU A 101 14.79 -1.19 14.64
CA LEU A 101 13.44 -0.60 14.47
C LEU A 101 13.20 -0.19 13.01
N ASN A 102 14.19 0.41 12.36
CA ASN A 102 14.08 0.79 10.96
C ASN A 102 13.96 -0.42 10.03
N PHE A 103 14.69 -1.52 10.28
CA PHE A 103 14.50 -2.76 9.50
C PHE A 103 13.10 -3.35 9.67
N ILE A 104 12.58 -3.36 10.90
CA ILE A 104 11.20 -3.80 11.18
C ILE A 104 10.20 -2.91 10.44
N ALA A 105 10.40 -1.60 10.43
CA ALA A 105 9.55 -0.64 9.70
C ALA A 105 9.51 -0.90 8.19
N ASN A 106 10.64 -1.32 7.60
CA ASN A 106 10.70 -1.66 6.18
C ASN A 106 10.02 -3.01 5.86
N GLY A 107 10.00 -3.96 6.80
CA GLY A 107 9.31 -5.25 6.66
C GLY A 107 7.82 -5.22 7.00
N MET A 108 7.40 -4.29 7.87
CA MET A 108 6.03 -4.17 8.37
C MET A 108 4.93 -3.97 7.31
N PRO A 109 5.12 -3.20 6.22
CA PRO A 109 4.10 -3.03 5.20
C PRO A 109 3.60 -4.37 4.65
N PHE A 110 4.51 -5.32 4.41
CA PHE A 110 4.14 -6.66 3.97
C PHE A 110 3.17 -7.33 4.95
N TYR A 111 3.48 -7.31 6.24
CA TYR A 111 2.65 -7.90 7.30
C TYR A 111 1.32 -7.17 7.48
N ILE A 112 1.33 -5.83 7.41
CA ILE A 112 0.10 -5.02 7.48
C ILE A 112 -0.81 -5.38 6.29
N TYR A 113 -0.27 -5.47 5.07
CA TYR A 113 -1.04 -5.83 3.88
C TYR A 113 -1.55 -7.27 3.90
N THR A 114 -0.77 -8.23 4.41
CA THR A 114 -1.16 -9.64 4.44
C THR A 114 -2.04 -10.04 5.63
N LEU A 115 -1.85 -9.45 6.82
CA LEU A 115 -2.63 -9.77 8.02
C LEU A 115 -3.83 -8.84 8.19
N VAL A 116 -3.66 -7.52 8.12
CA VAL A 116 -4.76 -6.55 8.35
C VAL A 116 -5.67 -6.46 7.13
N GLY A 117 -5.11 -6.54 5.92
CA GLY A 117 -5.87 -6.53 4.67
C GLY A 117 -6.29 -7.91 4.19
N GLY A 118 -6.04 -8.97 4.97
CA GLY A 118 -5.96 -10.34 4.50
C GLY A 118 -7.13 -10.80 3.62
N ASN A 119 -8.38 -10.48 3.97
CA ASN A 119 -9.52 -10.91 3.15
C ASN A 119 -9.68 -10.14 1.83
N VAL A 120 -9.31 -8.85 1.80
CA VAL A 120 -9.42 -8.01 0.60
C VAL A 120 -8.21 -8.23 -0.29
N PHE A 121 -7.02 -8.22 0.31
CA PHE A 121 -5.76 -8.48 -0.37
C PHE A 121 -5.75 -9.89 -0.98
N ARG A 122 -6.11 -10.95 -0.23
CA ARG A 122 -6.14 -12.32 -0.79
C ARG A 122 -7.14 -12.46 -1.94
N LYS A 123 -8.32 -11.82 -1.85
CA LYS A 123 -9.32 -11.84 -2.94
C LYS A 123 -8.79 -11.17 -4.20
N GLU A 124 -8.13 -10.01 -4.07
CA GLU A 124 -7.56 -9.32 -5.22
C GLU A 124 -6.31 -10.03 -5.78
N LEU A 125 -5.49 -10.65 -4.92
CA LEU A 125 -4.36 -11.46 -5.34
C LEU A 125 -4.83 -12.71 -6.11
N GLN A 126 -5.87 -13.38 -5.62
CA GLN A 126 -6.49 -14.51 -6.30
C GLN A 126 -7.10 -14.11 -7.65
N LYS A 127 -7.78 -12.96 -7.73
CA LYS A 127 -8.26 -12.42 -9.02
C LYS A 127 -7.12 -12.11 -9.98
N MET A 128 -6.03 -11.50 -9.50
CA MET A 128 -4.85 -11.25 -10.32
C MET A 128 -4.25 -12.54 -10.87
N PHE A 129 -4.07 -13.56 -10.03
CA PHE A 129 -3.58 -14.88 -10.47
C PHE A 129 -4.52 -15.58 -11.44
N ALA A 130 -5.83 -15.55 -11.19
CA ALA A 130 -6.83 -16.13 -12.08
C ALA A 130 -6.82 -15.44 -13.45
N THR A 131 -6.73 -14.10 -13.47
CA THR A 131 -6.66 -13.30 -14.70
C THR A 131 -5.34 -13.53 -15.45
N ALA A 132 -4.23 -13.64 -14.73
CA ALA A 132 -2.92 -13.95 -15.32
C ALA A 132 -2.91 -15.35 -15.95
N ARG A 133 -3.47 -16.35 -15.26
CA ARG A 133 -3.61 -17.72 -15.78
C ARG A 133 -4.50 -17.78 -17.01
N GLN A 134 -5.62 -17.06 -17.02
CA GLN A 134 -6.49 -16.97 -18.20
C GLN A 134 -5.79 -16.33 -19.40
N LYS A 135 -4.96 -15.29 -19.19
CA LYS A 135 -4.20 -14.65 -20.28
C LYS A 135 -3.07 -15.54 -20.81
N ILE A 136 -2.45 -16.36 -19.96
CA ILE A 136 -1.40 -17.30 -20.36
C ILE A 136 -1.98 -18.52 -21.09
N CYS A 137 -3.17 -19.01 -20.72
CA CYS A 137 -3.83 -20.11 -21.42
C CYS A 137 -4.51 -19.71 -22.75
N HIS A 138 -4.61 -18.42 -23.06
CA HIS A 138 -5.17 -17.91 -24.32
C HIS A 138 -4.10 -17.43 -25.32
N LEU A 139 -2.82 -17.62 -24.97
CA LEU A 139 -1.63 -17.40 -25.80
C LEU A 139 -1.08 -18.77 -26.23
#